data_AF-H1LTX1-F1
#
_entry.id   AF-H1LTX1-F1
#
_cell.length_a   1.000
_cell.length_b   1.000
_cell.length_c   1.000
_cell.angle_alpha   90.00
_cell.angle_beta   90.00
_cell.angle_gamma   90.00
#
_symmetry.space_group_name_H-M   'P 1'
#
loop_
_entity.id
_entity.type
_entity.pdbx_description
1 polymer ?
#
loop_
_entity_poly.entity_id
_entity_poly.type
_entity_poly.pdbx_seq_one_letter_code
_entity_poly.pdbx_strand_id
1 'polypeptide(L)' 'MNLSSNSNFEGTIDGNISNASGIRVSTEVGNVSVTLDDTSTWTLTADSYVTSFHGNAQNIISNGHTLYVSGTALTGTK' A
#
# COMPACT_ATOMS: atom_id res chain seq x y z
N MET A 1 -3.64 5.48 6.33
CA MET A 1 -2.44 4.98 7.02
C MET A 1 -1.34 6.03 6.88
N ASN A 2 -0.70 6.42 7.97
CA ASN A 2 0.41 7.37 7.95
C ASN A 2 1.65 6.65 8.50
N LEU A 3 2.70 6.57 7.68
CA LEU A 3 4.00 6.06 8.06
C LEU A 3 4.95 7.25 8.19
N SER A 4 5.44 7.46 9.41
CA SER A 4 6.31 8.59 9.73
C SER A 4 7.49 8.20 10.62
N SER A 5 8.48 9.09 10.71
CA SER A 5 9.59 8.98 11.66
C SER A 5 10.45 7.73 11.41
N ASN A 6 10.88 7.54 10.17
CA ASN A 6 11.75 6.42 9.75
C ASN A 6 11.12 5.04 10.01
N SER A 7 9.81 4.93 9.79
CA SER A 7 9.09 3.65 9.93
C SER A 7 9.35 2.73 8.73
N ASN A 8 9.36 1.43 8.96
CA ASN A 8 9.35 0.42 7.91
C ASN A 8 8.05 -0.39 8.01
N PHE A 9 7.30 -0.43 6.92
CA PHE A 9 6.15 -1.31 6.78
C PHE A 9 6.47 -2.41 5.77
N GLU A 10 6.31 -3.65 6.19
CA GLU A 10 6.43 -4.82 5.32
C GLU A 10 5.06 -5.50 5.26
N GLY A 11 4.42 -5.46 4.10
CA GLY A 11 3.05 -5.95 3.97
C GLY A 11 2.35 -5.50 2.70
N THR A 12 1.11 -5.94 2.56
CA THR A 12 0.20 -5.56 1.47
C THR A 12 -0.98 -4.76 2.02
N ILE A 13 -1.55 -3.92 1.16
CA ILE A 13 -2.81 -3.22 1.39
C ILE A 13 -3.68 -3.52 0.18
N ASP A 14 -4.85 -4.12 0.35
CA ASP A 14 -5.76 -4.47 -0.76
C ASP A 14 -7.17 -3.84 -0.62
N GLY A 15 -7.41 -3.12 0.48
CA GLY A 15 -8.68 -2.46 0.80
C GLY A 15 -9.86 -3.42 1.02
N ASN A 16 -9.63 -4.74 1.04
CA ASN A 16 -10.68 -5.72 1.26
C ASN A 16 -11.10 -5.74 2.74
N ILE A 17 -12.40 -5.66 2.98
CA ILE A 17 -12.95 -5.91 4.32
C ILE A 17 -13.21 -7.40 4.44
N SER A 18 -12.38 -8.06 5.24
CA SER A 18 -12.48 -9.48 5.54
C SER A 18 -12.79 -9.69 7.01
N ASN A 19 -13.51 -10.78 7.33
CA ASN A 19 -13.73 -11.18 8.72
C ASN A 19 -12.44 -11.77 9.34
N ALA A 20 -12.47 -12.12 10.63
CA ALA A 20 -11.33 -12.70 11.34
C ALA A 20 -10.83 -14.03 10.74
N SER A 21 -11.63 -14.70 9.92
CA SER A 21 -11.26 -15.91 9.19
C SER A 21 -10.65 -15.63 7.81
N GLY A 22 -10.40 -14.37 7.46
CA GLY A 22 -9.83 -13.97 6.17
C GLY A 22 -10.81 -14.02 5.00
N ILE A 23 -12.10 -14.25 5.25
CA ILE A 23 -13.12 -14.28 4.19
C ILE A 23 -13.52 -12.84 3.88
N ARG A 24 -13.43 -12.44 2.61
CA ARG A 24 -13.94 -11.15 2.13
C ARG A 24 -15.45 -11.08 2.36
N VAL A 25 -15.89 -10.12 3.17
CA VAL A 25 -17.30 -9.94 3.56
C VAL A 25 -17.95 -8.73 2.90
N SER A 26 -17.17 -7.89 2.21
CA SER A 26 -17.65 -6.71 1.49
C SER A 26 -17.33 -6.78 0.00
N THR A 27 -18.29 -6.39 -0.84
CA THR A 27 -18.06 -6.09 -2.26
C THR A 27 -17.45 -4.70 -2.45
N GLU A 28 -17.67 -3.80 -1.49
CA GLU A 28 -17.09 -2.46 -1.45
C GLU A 28 -15.65 -2.54 -0.91
N VAL A 29 -14.69 -2.11 -1.73
CA VAL A 29 -13.29 -1.94 -1.31
C VAL A 29 -13.22 -0.61 -0.55
N GLY A 30 -12.77 -0.65 0.70
CA GLY A 30 -12.64 0.56 1.51
C GLY A 30 -11.66 1.54 0.89
N ASN A 31 -11.94 2.84 0.99
CA ASN A 31 -10.99 3.85 0.51
C ASN A 31 -9.75 3.86 1.42
N VAL A 32 -8.60 3.46 0.88
CA VAL A 32 -7.33 3.47 1.61
C VAL A 32 -6.42 4.57 1.09
N SER A 33 -6.15 5.57 1.94
CA SER A 33 -5.13 6.58 1.69
C SER A 33 -3.87 6.26 2.47
N VAL A 34 -2.71 6.30 1.81
CA VAL A 34 -1.39 6.10 2.42
C VAL A 34 -0.58 7.39 2.31
N THR A 35 -0.02 7.83 3.43
CA THR A 35 1.01 8.88 3.47
C THR A 35 2.32 8.25 3.94
N LEU A 36 3.37 8.41 3.15
CA LEU A 36 4.72 7.92 3.43
C LEU A 36 5.68 9.12 3.43
N ASP A 37 6.28 9.40 4.58
CA ASP A 37 7.31 10.45 4.64
C ASP A 37 8.60 10.04 3.92
N ASP A 38 9.46 11.02 3.65
CA ASP A 38 10.70 10.82 2.87
C ASP A 38 11.72 9.91 3.55
N THR A 39 11.56 9.63 4.85
CA THR A 39 12.48 8.78 5.64
C THR A 39 11.98 7.35 5.81
N SER A 40 10.70 7.13 5.57
CA SER A 40 10.05 5.83 5.79
C SER A 40 10.10 5.00 4.52
N THR A 41 9.99 3.68 4.69
CA THR A 41 9.96 2.74 3.56
C THR A 41 8.76 1.81 3.66
N TRP A 42 8.27 1.39 2.49
CA TRP A 42 7.27 0.34 2.40
C TRP A 42 7.77 -0.75 1.47
N THR A 43 8.00 -1.93 2.03
CA THR A 43 8.35 -3.14 1.27
C THR A 43 7.08 -3.93 0.95
N LEU A 44 6.80 -4.11 -0.33
CA LEU A 44 5.65 -4.90 -0.77
C LEU A 44 5.95 -6.39 -0.62
N THR A 45 4.98 -7.14 -0.11
CA THR A 45 5.01 -8.61 -0.05
C THR A 45 3.99 -9.29 -0.97
N ALA A 46 3.14 -8.47 -1.59
CA ALA A 46 2.20 -8.82 -2.66
C ALA A 46 1.80 -7.53 -3.40
N ASP A 47 1.11 -7.66 -4.53
CA ASP A 47 0.48 -6.51 -5.19
C ASP A 47 -0.46 -5.80 -4.22
N SER A 48 -0.40 -4.48 -4.21
CA SER A 48 -1.13 -3.63 -3.27
C SER A 48 -1.99 -2.62 -4.01
N TYR A 49 -3.15 -2.29 -3.46
CA TYR A 49 -4.19 -1.45 -4.05
C TYR A 49 -4.62 -0.40 -3.03
N VAL A 50 -4.42 0.87 -3.38
CA VAL A 50 -4.80 2.02 -2.55
C VAL A 50 -5.60 3.01 -3.38
N THR A 51 -6.44 3.82 -2.73
CA THR A 51 -7.16 4.91 -3.40
C THR A 51 -6.22 6.08 -3.69
N SER A 52 -5.36 6.42 -2.73
CA SER A 52 -4.43 7.55 -2.85
C SER A 52 -3.12 7.27 -2.13
N PHE A 53 -2.03 7.76 -2.71
CA PHE A 53 -0.69 7.68 -2.15
C PHE A 53 -0.05 9.07 -2.15
N HIS A 54 0.47 9.47 -1.00
CA HIS A 54 1.23 10.71 -0.83
C HIS A 54 2.61 10.37 -0.27
N GLY A 55 3.65 10.51 -1.08
CA GLY A 55 5.02 10.19 -0.70
C GLY A 55 5.90 10.00 -1.92
N ASN A 56 7.17 9.70 -1.70
CA ASN A 56 8.11 9.43 -2.78
C ASN A 56 8.03 7.96 -3.22
N ALA A 57 7.82 7.71 -4.53
CA ALA A 57 7.78 6.36 -5.08
C ALA A 57 9.10 5.59 -4.86
N GLN A 58 10.24 6.28 -4.79
CA GLN A 58 11.55 5.67 -4.51
C GLN A 58 11.64 5.02 -3.11
N ASN A 59 10.72 5.37 -2.20
CA ASN A 59 10.65 4.77 -0.88
C ASN A 59 9.80 3.49 -0.83
N ILE A 60 9.16 3.13 -1.95
CA ILE A 60 8.47 1.85 -2.12
C ILE A 60 9.47 0.83 -2.67
N ILE A 61 9.66 -0.27 -1.95
CA ILE A 61 10.44 -1.43 -2.38
C ILE A 61 9.46 -2.41 -3.03
N SER A 62 9.52 -2.53 -4.35
CA SER A 62 8.57 -3.37 -5.10
C SER A 62 8.68 -4.85 -4.74
N ASN A 63 9.91 -5.35 -4.54
CA ASN A 63 10.17 -6.75 -4.21
C ASN A 63 9.47 -7.75 -5.17
N GLY A 64 9.36 -7.40 -6.46
CA GLY A 64 8.66 -8.20 -7.48
C GLY A 64 7.14 -7.91 -7.62
N HIS A 65 6.60 -6.95 -6.87
CA HIS A 65 5.19 -6.58 -6.84
C HIS A 65 4.94 -5.14 -7.29
N THR A 66 3.66 -4.83 -7.56
CA THR A 66 3.20 -3.51 -8.01
C THR A 66 2.26 -2.87 -6.98
N LEU A 67 2.47 -1.59 -6.71
CA LEU A 67 1.50 -0.75 -6.00
C LEU A 67 0.59 -0.08 -7.04
N TYR A 68 -0.72 -0.29 -6.94
CA TYR A 68 -1.74 0.35 -7.75
C TYR A 68 -2.42 1.47 -6.94
N VAL A 69 -2.36 2.69 -7.47
CA VAL A 69 -3.00 3.88 -6.89
C VAL A 69 -4.19 4.25 -7.76
N SER A 70 -5.40 4.19 -7.20
CA SER A 70 -6.65 4.38 -7.95
C SER A 70 -6.72 3.49 -9.21
N GLY A 71 -6.24 2.25 -9.10
CA GLY A 71 -6.18 1.28 -10.20
C GLY A 71 -5.03 1.47 -11.20
N THR A 72 -4.20 2.51 -11.07
CA THR A 72 -3.05 2.74 -11.95
C THR A 72 -1.76 2.30 -11.28
N ALA A 73 -0.93 1.53 -11.99
CA ALA A 73 0.37 1.11 -11.47
C ALA A 73 1.27 2.33 -11.18
N LEU A 74 1.76 2.42 -9.95
CA LEU A 74 2.71 3.44 -9.54
C LEU A 74 4.08 3.13 -10.17
N THR A 75 4.65 4.11 -10.84
CA THR A 75 5.97 4.00 -11.48
C THR A 75 7.05 4.66 -10.65
N GLY A 76 8.31 4.28 -10.86
CA GLY A 76 9.44 4.86 -10.13
C GLY A 76 9.59 4.30 -8.72
N THR A 77 9.18 3.06 -8.50
CA THR A 77 9.50 2.28 -7.30
C THR A 77 10.91 1.69 -7.40
N LYS A 78 11.47 1.25 -6.26
CA LYS A 78 12.81 0.65 -6.19
C LYS A 78 12.81 -0.87 -6.13
#